data_AF-A0A2V9V7E2-F1
#
_entry.id   AF-A0A2V9V7E2-F1
#
_cell.length_a   1.000
_cell.length_b   1.000
_cell.length_c   1.000
_cell.angle_alpha   90.00
_cell.angle_beta   90.00
_cell.angle_gamma   90.00
#
_symmetry.space_group_name_H-M   'P 1'
#
loop_
_entity.id
_entity.type
_entity.pdbx_description
1 polymer ?
#
loop_
_entity_poly.entity_id
_entity_poly.type
_entity_poly.pdbx_seq_one_letter_code
_entity_poly.pdbx_strand_id
1 'polypeptide(L)'
;MQQSNAVITHDAESQLSRITAPTLITFGRHDVATSTRFADRMKRRIRNSELLIFEACAHTPIYEKVEEFNGKTLDFLQHHAAAAAASSSGSVRRA
;
A
#
# COMPACT_ATOMS: atom_id res chain seq x y z
N MET A 1 -13.15 23.78 10.45
CA MET A 1 -14.02 22.87 9.67
C MET A 1 -13.59 22.68 8.21
N GLN A 2 -12.96 23.65 7.53
CA GLN A 2 -12.57 23.50 6.11
C GLN A 2 -11.68 22.27 5.84
N GLN A 3 -10.69 22.01 6.71
CA GLN A 3 -9.80 20.85 6.55
C GLN A 3 -10.53 19.50 6.70
N SER A 4 -11.40 19.37 7.69
CA SER A 4 -12.22 18.16 7.88
C SER A 4 -13.15 17.92 6.69
N ASN A 5 -13.76 18.98 6.15
CA ASN A 5 -14.62 18.87 4.98
C ASN A 5 -13.83 18.39 3.75
N ALA A 6 -12.63 18.93 3.51
CA ALA A 6 -11.79 18.50 2.41
C ALA A 6 -11.51 16.99 2.45
N VAL A 7 -11.19 16.43 3.62
CA VAL A 7 -10.95 14.98 3.79
C VAL A 7 -12.22 14.18 3.55
N ILE A 8 -13.35 14.59 4.14
CA ILE A 8 -14.62 13.84 4.06
C ILE A 8 -15.17 13.82 2.62
N THR A 9 -15.01 14.90 1.86
CA THR A 9 -15.55 15.00 0.49
C THR A 9 -14.59 14.51 -0.58
N HIS A 10 -13.36 14.16 -0.22
CA HIS A 10 -12.39 13.69 -1.20
C HIS A 10 -12.67 12.22 -1.59
N ASP A 11 -12.93 11.99 -2.87
CA ASP A 11 -13.08 10.65 -3.43
C ASP A 11 -12.14 10.47 -4.64
N ALA A 12 -11.18 9.55 -4.49
CA ALA A 12 -10.25 9.15 -5.55
C ALA A 12 -10.42 7.67 -5.93
N GLU A 13 -11.53 7.02 -5.56
CA GLU A 13 -11.72 5.59 -5.78
C GLU A 13 -11.67 5.21 -7.27
N SER A 14 -12.17 6.08 -8.15
CA SER A 14 -12.11 5.87 -9.60
C SER A 14 -10.69 5.94 -10.17
N GLN A 15 -9.74 6.54 -9.43
CA GLN A 15 -8.35 6.68 -9.86
C GLN A 15 -7.49 5.47 -9.48
N LEU A 16 -7.94 4.63 -8.54
CA LEU A 16 -7.15 3.50 -8.01
C LEU A 16 -6.69 2.52 -9.10
N SER A 17 -7.49 2.32 -10.16
CA SER A 17 -7.14 1.45 -11.29
C SER A 17 -5.99 1.97 -12.16
N ARG A 18 -5.59 3.23 -11.98
CA ARG A 18 -4.45 3.84 -12.67
C ARG A 18 -3.12 3.49 -12.00
N ILE A 19 -3.14 2.94 -10.79
CA ILE A 19 -1.93 2.51 -10.08
C ILE A 19 -1.43 1.21 -10.70
N THR A 20 -0.29 1.29 -11.38
CA THR A 20 0.37 0.15 -12.03
C THR A 20 1.56 -0.38 -11.24
N ALA A 21 2.14 0.43 -10.36
CA ALA A 21 3.22 0.03 -9.48
C ALA A 21 2.75 -1.06 -8.50
N PRO A 22 3.63 -2.00 -8.12
CA PRO A 22 3.38 -2.86 -6.97
C PRO A 22 2.98 -2.04 -5.76
N THR A 23 1.94 -2.46 -5.04
CA THR A 23 1.38 -1.70 -3.92
C THR A 23 1.17 -2.59 -2.70
N LEU A 24 1.78 -2.25 -1.56
CA LEU A 24 1.44 -2.83 -0.27
C LEU A 24 0.38 -1.97 0.41
N ILE A 25 -0.79 -2.53 0.67
CA ILE A 25 -1.88 -1.90 1.41
C ILE A 25 -1.81 -2.40 2.86
N THR A 26 -1.72 -1.49 3.83
CA THR A 26 -1.64 -1.83 5.25
C THR A 26 -2.80 -1.25 6.05
N PHE A 27 -3.28 -2.00 7.03
CA PHE A 27 -4.28 -1.56 8.01
C PHE A 27 -3.99 -2.16 9.39
N GLY A 28 -4.34 -1.48 10.47
CA GLY A 28 -4.59 -2.17 11.73
C GLY A 28 -6.02 -2.67 11.82
N ARG A 29 -6.22 -3.85 12.43
CA ARG A 29 -7.53 -4.48 12.59
C ARG A 29 -8.54 -3.59 13.32
N HIS A 30 -8.06 -2.77 14.25
CA HIS A 30 -8.87 -1.92 15.12
C HIS A 30 -8.88 -0.44 14.71
N ASP A 31 -8.41 -0.11 13.50
CA ASP A 31 -8.47 1.26 12.98
C ASP A 31 -9.93 1.73 12.86
N VAL A 32 -10.28 2.79 13.59
CA VAL A 32 -11.60 3.45 13.53
C VAL A 32 -11.64 4.66 12.61
N ALA A 33 -10.48 5.24 12.27
CA ALA A 33 -10.37 6.40 11.40
C ALA A 33 -10.49 5.96 9.94
N THR A 34 -9.66 5.01 9.53
CA THR A 34 -9.64 4.43 8.18
C THR A 34 -9.81 2.91 8.25
N SER A 35 -10.94 2.48 8.80
CA SER A 35 -11.17 1.05 9.05
C SER A 35 -11.02 0.14 7.82
N THR A 36 -10.73 -1.12 8.10
CA THR A 36 -10.57 -2.21 7.13
C THR A 36 -11.75 -2.44 6.19
N ARG A 37 -12.92 -1.82 6.41
CA ARG A 37 -14.05 -1.81 5.45
C ARG A 37 -13.66 -1.34 4.05
N PHE A 38 -12.57 -0.56 3.94
CA PHE A 38 -12.07 -0.06 2.66
C PHE A 38 -11.06 -0.98 1.98
N ALA A 39 -10.47 -1.93 2.71
CA ALA A 39 -9.34 -2.73 2.26
C ALA A 39 -9.67 -3.53 0.98
N ASP A 40 -10.81 -4.20 1.00
CA ASP A 40 -11.32 -5.00 -0.11
C ASP A 40 -11.52 -4.19 -1.39
N ARG A 41 -12.05 -2.97 -1.24
CA ARG A 41 -12.30 -2.05 -2.35
C ARG A 41 -11.00 -1.56 -2.97
N MET A 42 -10.01 -1.24 -2.14
CA MET A 42 -8.67 -0.86 -2.59
C MET A 42 -7.97 -2.02 -3.29
N LYS A 43 -7.93 -3.20 -2.65
CA LYS A 43 -7.30 -4.41 -3.20
C LYS A 43 -7.87 -4.81 -4.55
N ARG A 44 -9.19 -4.74 -4.72
CA ARG A 44 -9.84 -5.07 -6.01
C ARG A 44 -9.52 -4.08 -7.13
N ARG A 45 -9.33 -2.78 -6.81
CA ARG A 45 -9.09 -1.74 -7.83
C ARG A 45 -7.62 -1.55 -8.16
N ILE A 46 -6.72 -1.79 -7.21
CA ILE A 46 -5.27 -1.75 -7.43
C ILE A 46 -4.82 -3.15 -7.85
N ARG A 47 -4.60 -3.35 -9.16
CA ARG A 47 -4.38 -4.68 -9.76
C ARG A 47 -3.17 -5.41 -9.16
N ASN A 48 -2.09 -4.69 -8.90
CA ASN A 48 -0.83 -5.25 -8.40
C ASN A 48 -0.68 -4.97 -6.91
N SER A 49 -1.69 -5.33 -6.11
CA SER A 49 -1.71 -5.04 -4.68
C SER A 49 -1.64 -6.28 -3.79
N GLU A 50 -0.95 -6.09 -2.68
CA GLU A 50 -0.92 -6.99 -1.52
C GLU A 50 -1.63 -6.29 -0.36
N LEU A 51 -2.32 -7.05 0.50
CA LEU A 51 -3.02 -6.53 1.67
C LEU A 51 -2.47 -7.18 2.93
N LEU A 52 -2.03 -6.35 3.86
CA LEU A 52 -1.56 -6.74 5.19
C LEU A 52 -2.42 -6.09 6.27
N ILE A 53 -2.99 -6.90 7.14
CA ILE A 53 -3.74 -6.45 8.31
C ILE A 53 -2.94 -6.80 9.57
N PHE A 54 -2.60 -5.80 10.37
CA PHE A 54 -1.96 -5.96 11.66
C PHE A 54 -3.05 -6.26 12.71
N GLU A 55 -3.15 -7.51 13.14
CA GLU A 55 -4.27 -8.01 13.94
C GLU A 55 -4.41 -7.33 15.32
N ALA A 56 -3.28 -6.94 15.94
CA ALA A 56 -3.25 -6.29 17.24
C ALA A 56 -2.81 -4.82 17.13
N CYS A 57 -3.44 -4.07 16.23
CA CYS A 57 -3.08 -2.67 15.94
C CYS A 57 -4.32 -1.81 15.59
N ALA A 58 -4.29 -0.54 16.00
CA ALA A 58 -5.24 0.49 15.58
C ALA A 58 -4.74 1.22 14.32
N HIS A 59 -4.86 2.54 14.27
CA HIS A 59 -4.64 3.32 13.04
C HIS A 59 -3.18 3.41 12.60
N THR A 60 -2.22 3.20 13.51
CA THR A 60 -0.82 3.57 13.28
C THR A 60 0.16 2.39 13.47
N PRO A 61 0.14 1.36 12.60
CA PRO A 61 1.09 0.24 12.67
C PRO A 61 2.56 0.64 12.72
N ILE A 62 2.92 1.73 12.05
CA ILE A 62 4.29 2.28 12.05
C ILE A 62 4.77 2.68 13.45
N TYR A 63 3.88 2.99 14.39
CA TYR A 63 4.21 3.34 15.78
C TYR A 63 3.84 2.22 16.77
N GLU A 64 2.78 1.47 16.50
CA GLU A 64 2.25 0.44 17.40
C GLU A 64 2.94 -0.93 17.23
N LYS A 65 3.42 -1.23 16.02
CA LYS A 65 4.04 -2.51 15.62
C LYS A 65 5.30 -2.27 14.81
N VAL A 66 6.18 -1.39 15.30
CA VAL A 66 7.37 -0.87 14.59
C VAL A 66 8.18 -1.95 13.89
N GLU A 67 8.58 -3.00 14.61
CA GLU A 67 9.41 -4.08 14.08
C GLU A 67 8.71 -4.86 12.95
N GLU A 68 7.45 -5.24 13.19
CA GLU A 68 6.64 -5.98 12.21
C GLU A 68 6.36 -5.13 10.96
N PHE A 69 5.98 -3.87 11.17
CA PHE A 69 5.71 -2.93 10.08
C PHE A 69 6.94 -2.69 9.23
N ASN A 70 8.09 -2.43 9.86
CA ASN A 70 9.34 -2.20 9.15
C ASN A 70 9.79 -3.45 8.40
N GLY A 71 9.73 -4.63 9.04
CA GLY A 71 10.09 -5.90 8.40
C GLY A 71 9.24 -6.17 7.16
N LYS A 72 7.92 -6.12 7.29
CA LYS A 72 6.99 -6.36 6.16
C LYS A 72 7.13 -5.34 5.04
N THR A 73 7.36 -4.08 5.38
CA THR A 73 7.57 -3.02 4.37
C THR A 73 8.89 -3.21 3.64
N LEU A 74 9.98 -3.51 4.35
CA LEU A 74 11.29 -3.77 3.74
C LEU A 74 11.27 -5.01 2.87
N ASP A 75 10.66 -6.11 3.33
CA ASP A 75 10.48 -7.32 2.54
C ASP A 75 9.79 -6.97 1.22
N PHE A 76 8.65 -6.30 1.27
CA PHE A 76 7.91 -5.88 0.07
C PHE A 76 8.79 -5.06 -0.89
N LEU A 77 9.51 -4.06 -0.37
CA LEU A 77 10.38 -3.21 -1.18
C LEU A 77 11.52 -4.00 -1.83
N GLN A 78 12.15 -4.92 -1.11
CA GLN A 78 13.24 -5.74 -1.64
C GLN A 78 12.76 -6.68 -2.75
N HIS A 79 11.62 -7.35 -2.56
CA HIS A 79 11.03 -8.23 -3.58
C HIS A 79 10.76 -7.49 -4.90
N HIS A 80 10.20 -6.27 -4.82
CA HIS A 80 9.83 -5.50 -6.01
C HIS A 80 10.99 -4.67 -6.58
N ALA A 81 12.03 -4.36 -5.81
CA ALA A 81 13.27 -3.75 -6.31
C ALA A 81 14.08 -4.72 -7.17
N ALA A 82 14.19 -5.99 -6.76
CA ALA A 82 14.89 -7.02 -7.53
C ALA A 82 14.20 -7.28 -8.89
N ALA A 83 12.86 -7.28 -8.92
CA ALA A 83 12.08 -7.44 -10.14
C ALA A 83 12.30 -6.26 -11.12
N ALA A 84 12.37 -5.03 -10.60
CA ALA A 84 12.67 -3.85 -11.42
C ALA A 84 14.09 -3.92 -12.01
N ALA A 85 15.09 -4.30 -11.22
CA ALA A 85 16.47 -4.42 -11.68
C ALA A 85 16.63 -5.51 -12.78
N ALA A 86 15.98 -6.66 -12.63
CA ALA A 86 16.01 -7.74 -13.63
C ALA A 86 15.39 -7.35 -14.99
N SER A 87 14.40 -6.43 -14.99
CA SER A 87 13.77 -5.94 -16.22
C SER A 87 14.63 -4.91 -16.99
N SER A 88 15.60 -4.27 -16.33
CA SER A 88 16.47 -3.24 -16.92
C SER A 88 17.74 -3.76 -17.61
N SER A 89 18.12 -5.02 -17.40
CA SER A 89 19.36 -5.60 -17.92
C SER A 89 19.29 -6.14 -19.36
N GLY A 90 18.14 -6.01 -20.03
CA GLY A 90 17.85 -6.63 -21.33
C GLY A 90 18.18 -5.83 -22.60
N SER A 91 18.83 -4.66 -22.53
CA SER A 91 19.12 -3.86 -23.73
C SER A 91 20.52 -3.25 -23.74
N VAL A 92 21.53 -4.09 -23.93
CA VAL A 92 22.79 -3.65 -24.54
C VAL A 92 22.92 -4.34 -25.89
N ARG A 93 22.35 -3.74 -26.95
CA ARG A 93 22.77 -4.06 -28.32
C ARG A 93 24.12 -3.39 -28.52
N ARG A 94 25.19 -4.17 -28.51
CA ARG A 94 26.50 -3.71 -29.00
C ARG A 94 26.39 -3.53 -30.51
N ALA A 95 26.66 -2.30 -30.97
CA ALA A 95 27.04 -2.02 -32.36
C ALA A 95 28.55 -2.26 -32.50
#